data_AF-A0A0Q8ERX9-F1
#
_entry.id   AF-A0A0Q8ERX9-F1
#
_cell.length_a   1.000
_cell.length_b   1.000
_cell.length_c   1.000
_cell.angle_alpha   90.00
_cell.angle_beta   90.00
_cell.angle_gamma   90.00
#
_symmetry.space_group_name_H-M   'P 1'
#
loop_
_entity.id
_entity.type
_entity.pdbx_description
1 polymer ?
#
loop_
_entity_poly.entity_id
_entity_poly.type
_entity_poly.pdbx_seq_one_letter_code
_entity_poly.pdbx_strand_id
1 'polypeptide(L)'
;MSITLHESAPAAIAELSSVFGDGLTAYDTGSKFTCTEADIIARVLYLTGQEEAAVTWLMGHAEGEDWDDTHAHEYDQERGDAERTSPRHFNEADIRGHLAAIA
;
A
#
# COMPACT_ATOMS: atom_id res chain seq x y z
N MET A 1 -0.04 25.89 -6.15
CA MET A 1 -0.61 26.13 -4.80
C MET A 1 0.42 25.62 -3.81
N SER A 2 0.92 26.46 -2.90
CA SER A 2 1.90 26.04 -1.89
C SER A 2 1.15 25.69 -0.62
N ILE A 3 1.32 24.47 -0.12
CA ILE A 3 0.78 24.04 1.17
C ILE A 3 1.89 24.25 2.20
N THR A 4 1.58 25.01 3.25
CA THR A 4 2.43 25.09 4.44
C THR A 4 1.97 24.01 5.41
N LEU A 5 2.84 23.07 5.72
CA LEU A 5 2.58 22.07 6.75
C LEU A 5 2.69 22.71 8.14
N HIS A 6 1.86 22.24 9.07
CA HIS A 6 1.99 22.61 10.49
C HIS A 6 3.34 22.13 11.03
N GLU A 7 3.92 22.85 12.00
CA GLU A 7 5.23 22.50 12.59
C GLU A 7 5.25 21.09 13.20
N SER A 8 4.09 20.63 13.69
CA SER A 8 3.90 19.30 14.27
C SER A 8 3.58 18.21 13.26
N ALA A 9 3.45 18.52 11.96
CA ALA A 9 3.13 17.52 10.94
C ALA A 9 4.13 16.35 10.91
N PRO A 10 5.46 16.56 11.02
CA PRO A 10 6.41 15.44 11.05
C PRO A 10 6.19 14.49 12.23
N ALA A 11 5.82 15.00 13.41
CA ALA A 11 5.53 14.17 14.58
C ALA A 11 4.24 13.36 14.38
N ALA A 12 3.18 13.98 13.86
CA ALA A 12 1.93 13.28 13.54
C ALA A 12 2.12 12.20 12.45
N ILE A 13 2.98 12.45 11.46
CA ILE A 13 3.36 11.45 10.46
C ILE A 13 4.11 10.28 11.08
N ALA A 14 5.02 10.54 12.03
CA ALA A 14 5.74 9.48 12.73
C ALA A 14 4.79 8.62 13.58
N GLU A 15 3.80 9.23 14.24
CA GLU A 15 2.75 8.51 14.96
C GLU A 15 1.88 7.68 14.01
N LEU A 16 1.50 8.25 12.86
CA LEU A 16 0.75 7.54 11.81
C LEU A 16 1.53 6.34 11.28
N SER A 17 2.82 6.53 10.99
CA SER A 17 3.76 5.48 10.58
C SER A 17 3.86 4.36 11.63
N SER A 18 3.89 4.71 12.91
CA SER A 18 3.90 3.72 13.99
C SER A 18 2.63 2.87 14.05
N VAL A 19 1.48 3.41 13.65
CA VAL A 19 0.21 2.67 13.67
C VAL A 19 0.07 1.79 12.43
N PHE A 20 0.26 2.37 11.24
CA PHE A 20 0.04 1.67 9.98
C PHE A 20 1.22 0.80 9.55
N GLY A 21 2.42 1.07 10.06
CA GLY A 21 3.61 0.22 9.92
C GLY A 21 3.72 -0.87 10.98
N ASP A 22 2.78 -0.96 11.93
CA ASP A 22 2.70 -2.10 12.84
C ASP A 22 2.08 -3.30 12.11
N GLY A 23 2.83 -4.40 12.03
CA GLY A 23 2.42 -5.58 11.28
C GLY A 23 1.11 -6.21 11.77
N LEU A 24 0.81 -6.13 13.08
CA LEU A 24 -0.45 -6.65 13.63
C LEU A 24 -1.63 -5.78 13.19
N THR A 25 -1.49 -4.45 13.31
CA THR A 25 -2.50 -3.50 12.85
C THR A 25 -2.75 -3.64 11.35
N ALA A 26 -1.67 -3.70 10.56
CA ALA A 26 -1.75 -3.87 9.11
C ALA A 26 -2.46 -5.19 8.74
N TYR A 27 -2.12 -6.30 9.39
CA TYR A 27 -2.74 -7.60 9.14
C TYR A 27 -4.23 -7.66 9.53
N ASP A 28 -4.55 -7.24 10.77
CA ASP A 28 -5.91 -7.38 11.32
C ASP A 28 -6.91 -6.43 10.66
N THR A 29 -6.45 -5.26 10.23
CA THR A 29 -7.33 -4.19 9.74
C THR A 29 -7.15 -3.85 8.27
N GLY A 30 -6.00 -4.13 7.67
CA GLY A 30 -5.69 -3.74 6.29
C GLY A 30 -6.72 -4.24 5.29
N SER A 31 -7.11 -5.51 5.40
CA SER A 31 -8.15 -6.13 4.54
C SER A 31 -9.56 -5.57 4.70
N LYS A 32 -9.78 -4.62 5.61
CA LYS A 32 -11.08 -3.95 5.82
C LYS A 32 -11.16 -2.60 5.13
N PHE A 33 -10.04 -2.10 4.61
CA PHE A 33 -9.99 -0.90 3.80
C PHE A 33 -10.22 -1.27 2.35
N THR A 34 -10.84 -0.38 1.58
CA THR A 34 -10.82 -0.52 0.12
C THR A 34 -9.40 -0.27 -0.40
N CYS A 35 -9.06 -0.81 -1.57
CA CYS A 35 -7.74 -0.61 -2.17
C CYS A 35 -7.40 0.89 -2.30
N THR A 36 -8.36 1.72 -2.74
CA THR A 36 -8.15 3.17 -2.83
C THR A 36 -7.83 3.81 -1.46
N GLU A 37 -8.49 3.38 -0.38
CA GLU A 37 -8.20 3.92 0.95
C GLU A 37 -6.83 3.44 1.45
N ALA A 38 -6.46 2.18 1.17
CA ALA A 38 -5.15 1.64 1.49
C ALA A 38 -4.03 2.40 0.75
N ASP A 39 -4.22 2.67 -0.54
CA ASP A 39 -3.29 3.42 -1.39
C ASP A 39 -3.11 4.86 -0.91
N ILE A 40 -4.19 5.52 -0.50
CA ILE A 40 -4.12 6.89 0.03
C ILE A 40 -3.22 6.95 1.28
N ILE A 41 -3.37 5.97 2.19
CA ILE A 41 -2.53 5.90 3.41
C ILE A 41 -1.08 5.59 3.03
N ALA A 42 -0.86 4.59 2.18
CA ALA A 42 0.46 4.19 1.72
C ALA A 42 1.20 5.35 1.04
N ARG A 43 0.49 6.12 0.21
CA ARG A 43 1.01 7.31 -0.46
C ARG A 43 1.46 8.38 0.53
N VAL A 44 0.67 8.67 1.55
CA VAL A 44 1.05 9.65 2.59
C VAL A 44 2.32 9.20 3.31
N LEU A 45 2.40 7.93 3.70
CA LEU A 45 3.59 7.36 4.35
C LEU A 45 4.82 7.44 3.42
N TYR A 46 4.68 7.02 2.17
CA TYR A 46 5.78 7.04 1.20
C TYR A 46 6.30 8.47 0.92
N LEU A 47 5.41 9.41 0.58
CA LEU A 47 5.79 10.79 0.26
C LEU A 47 6.40 11.54 1.45
N THR A 48 6.21 11.04 2.67
CA THR A 48 6.76 11.61 3.90
C THR A 48 7.97 10.85 4.43
N GLY A 49 8.53 9.92 3.63
CA GLY A 49 9.75 9.18 3.93
C GLY A 49 9.56 7.95 4.82
N GLN A 50 8.32 7.52 5.06
CA GLN A 50 7.95 6.35 5.86
C GLN A 50 7.74 5.11 4.97
N GLU A 51 8.69 4.84 4.07
CA GLU A 51 8.54 3.80 3.03
C GLU A 51 8.25 2.41 3.60
N GLU A 52 8.99 1.96 4.62
CA GLU A 52 8.81 0.64 5.21
C GLU A 52 7.45 0.46 5.89
N ALA A 53 6.91 1.53 6.47
CA ALA A 53 5.54 1.53 7.01
C ALA A 53 4.50 1.44 5.89
N ALA A 54 4.73 2.12 4.76
CA ALA A 54 3.87 2.03 3.59
C ALA A 54 3.86 0.61 3.00
N VAL A 55 5.02 -0.06 2.92
CA VAL A 55 5.14 -1.46 2.48
C VAL A 55 4.38 -2.38 3.44
N THR A 56 4.63 -2.25 4.74
CA THR A 56 3.98 -3.09 5.76
C THR A 56 2.46 -2.94 5.71
N TRP A 57 1.96 -1.71 5.56
CA TRP A 57 0.55 -1.42 5.41
C TRP A 57 -0.07 -2.12 4.20
N LEU A 58 0.55 -2.00 3.02
CA LEU A 58 0.04 -2.62 1.80
C LEU A 58 0.14 -4.15 1.81
N MET A 59 1.16 -4.72 2.45
CA MET A 59 1.22 -6.18 2.66
C MET A 59 0.07 -6.65 3.54
N GLY A 60 -0.18 -5.99 4.67
CA GLY A 60 -1.30 -6.34 5.55
C GLY A 60 -2.67 -6.14 4.89
N HIS A 61 -2.81 -5.11 4.06
CA HIS A 61 -3.98 -4.96 3.19
C HIS A 61 -4.14 -6.13 2.22
N ALA A 62 -3.04 -6.55 1.61
CA ALA A 62 -3.06 -7.61 0.62
C ALA A 62 -3.31 -9.01 1.19
N GLU A 63 -2.93 -9.27 2.45
CA GLU A 63 -3.03 -10.60 3.06
C GLU A 63 -4.46 -11.03 3.40
N GLY A 64 -5.42 -10.11 3.52
CA GLY A 64 -6.81 -10.47 3.89
C GLY A 64 -7.85 -10.36 2.77
N GLU A 65 -7.44 -10.05 1.54
CA GLU A 65 -8.29 -10.13 0.35
C GLU A 65 -7.76 -11.25 -0.57
N ASP A 66 -8.63 -12.14 -1.02
CA ASP A 66 -8.40 -12.84 -2.29
C ASP A 66 -8.40 -11.74 -3.36
N TRP A 67 -7.23 -11.35 -3.87
CA TRP A 67 -7.05 -10.37 -4.95
C TRP A 67 -7.64 -10.88 -6.28
N ASP A 68 -8.95 -11.15 -6.32
CA ASP A 68 -9.65 -11.47 -7.55
C ASP A 68 -10.02 -10.16 -8.25
N ASP A 69 -9.26 -9.89 -9.31
CA ASP A 69 -9.69 -9.16 -10.51
C ASP A 69 -9.47 -7.65 -10.63
N THR A 70 -9.34 -6.84 -9.57
CA THR A 70 -9.31 -5.36 -9.81
C THR A 70 -7.92 -4.80 -10.14
N HIS A 71 -6.84 -5.35 -9.58
CA HIS A 71 -5.47 -4.86 -9.84
C HIS A 71 -4.68 -5.71 -10.84
N ALA A 72 -5.11 -6.93 -11.16
CA ALA A 72 -4.45 -7.72 -12.19
C ALA A 72 -4.51 -7.02 -13.57
N HIS A 73 -5.59 -6.29 -13.84
CA HIS A 73 -5.81 -5.62 -15.13
C HIS A 73 -4.89 -4.42 -15.42
N GLU A 74 -4.39 -3.72 -14.40
CA GLU A 74 -3.45 -2.60 -14.62
C GLU A 74 -2.03 -3.08 -14.93
N TYR A 75 -1.62 -4.24 -14.40
CA TYR A 75 -0.29 -4.80 -14.61
C TYR A 75 -0.21 -5.91 -15.68
N ASP A 76 -1.35 -6.50 -16.10
CA ASP A 76 -1.39 -7.51 -17.16
C ASP A 76 -1.25 -6.94 -18.58
N GLN A 77 -1.28 -5.62 -18.77
CA GLN A 77 -1.11 -5.05 -20.11
C GLN A 77 0.33 -5.19 -20.66
N GLU A 78 1.31 -5.57 -19.83
CA GLU A 78 2.71 -5.75 -20.25
C GLU A 78 3.22 -7.20 -20.22
N ARG A 79 2.43 -8.17 -19.76
CA ARG A 79 2.81 -9.59 -19.79
C ARG A 79 1.73 -10.43 -20.45
N GLY A 80 2.09 -10.99 -21.60
CA GLY A 80 1.24 -11.86 -22.41
C GLY A 80 0.42 -12.86 -21.59
N ASP A 81 -0.82 -12.95 -22.03
CA ASP A 81 -2.05 -13.63 -21.64
C ASP A 81 -1.96 -15.15 -21.35
N ALA A 82 -0.87 -15.62 -20.74
CA ALA A 82 -0.58 -17.05 -20.59
C ALA A 82 -0.29 -17.53 -19.16
N GLU A 83 -0.81 -16.93 -18.09
CA GLU A 83 -0.91 -17.66 -16.80
C GLU A 83 -1.93 -17.05 -15.82
N ARG A 84 -3.22 -17.17 -16.16
CA ARG A 84 -4.35 -16.81 -15.28
C ARG A 84 -4.75 -18.00 -14.39
N THR A 85 -3.83 -18.52 -13.58
CA THR A 85 -4.10 -19.65 -12.66
C THR A 85 -3.25 -19.59 -11.39
N SER A 86 -3.59 -18.68 -10.48
CA SER A 86 -3.39 -18.72 -9.01
C SER A 86 -3.76 -17.34 -8.46
N PRO A 87 -4.36 -17.19 -7.26
CA PRO A 87 -4.37 -15.89 -6.59
C PRO A 87 -2.91 -15.42 -6.54
N ARG A 88 -2.59 -14.31 -7.19
CA ARG A 88 -1.22 -13.77 -7.14
C ARG A 88 -1.02 -13.30 -5.71
N HIS A 89 -0.22 -14.05 -4.95
CA HIS A 89 0.30 -13.56 -3.68
C HIS A 89 1.35 -12.51 -4.02
N PHE A 90 1.00 -11.23 -3.83
CA PHE A 90 1.91 -10.12 -4.08
C PHE A 90 3.13 -10.26 -3.18
N ASN A 91 4.33 -10.21 -3.78
CA ASN A 91 5.57 -10.17 -3.01
C ASN A 91 5.98 -8.71 -2.74
N GLU A 92 6.95 -8.52 -1.86
CA GLU A 92 7.44 -7.19 -1.49
C GLU A 92 7.89 -6.33 -2.70
N ALA A 93 8.46 -6.95 -3.74
CA ALA A 93 8.88 -6.22 -4.94
C ALA A 93 7.68 -5.72 -5.76
N ASP A 94 6.59 -6.49 -5.81
CA ASP A 94 5.35 -6.05 -6.44
C ASP A 94 4.73 -4.87 -5.67
N ILE A 95 4.73 -4.94 -4.33
CA ILE A 95 4.26 -3.85 -3.45
C ILE A 95 5.10 -2.59 -3.62
N ARG A 96 6.42 -2.70 -3.66
CA ARG A 96 7.30 -1.54 -3.90
C ARG A 96 7.11 -0.94 -5.29
N GLY A 97 6.87 -1.78 -6.30
CA GLY A 97 6.50 -1.32 -7.64
C GLY A 97 5.19 -0.53 -7.64
N HIS A 98 4.18 -1.01 -6.91
CA HIS A 98 2.91 -0.32 -6.76
C HIS A 98 3.06 1.02 -6.00
N LEU A 99 3.80 1.04 -4.89
CA LEU A 99 4.11 2.28 -4.14
C LEU A 99 4.71 3.36 -5.02
N ALA A 100 5.65 2.99 -5.90
CA ALA A 100 6.26 3.93 -6.83
C ALA A 100 5.25 4.47 -7.89
N ALA A 101 4.19 3.72 -8.20
CA ALA A 101 3.16 4.13 -9.15
C ALA A 101 2.10 5.05 -8.53
N ILE A 102 1.81 4.90 -7.23
CA ILE A 102 0.79 5.71 -6.52
C ILE A 102 1.34 6.97 -5.83
N ALA A 103 2.67 7.12 -5.76
CA ALA A 103 3.36 8.27 -5.17
C ALA A 103 3.22 9.55 -6.03
#